data_AF-A0A5C1AXA3-F1
#
_entry.id   AF-A0A5C1AXA3-F1
#
_cell.length_a   1.000
_cell.length_b   1.000
_cell.length_c   1.000
_cell.angle_alpha   90.00
_cell.angle_beta   90.00
_cell.angle_gamma   90.00
#
_symmetry.space_group_name_H-M   'P 1'
#
loop_
_entity.id
_entity.type
_entity.pdbx_description
1 polymer ?
#
loop_
_entity_poly.entity_id
_entity_poly.type
_entity_poly.pdbx_seq_one_letter_code
_entity_poly.pdbx_strand_id
1 'polypeptide(L)'
;MGARRIASFKTTSTECRSVSTLLKDAISELLIRHGPSRAPAIEPSVLRLARRLPEGRGDLRGAKNYEEIAVRLKTALGRGERLTKAQARDGAWCLWQTEVAIAEEPDLLKAFLAQVRALRHKASSRALAFSYLISFQAGGPGFAAVASVLRDLASVMGEPFEVLHHKLQIFDEERGPRLIGDAAFAKRKSPAAILEESGLRLQQVLAGGYVEPCARRVLQRAAEDLRLPALERLDFIQLVAVKGGKLNFPTHKDLVANALLLPHRDREVEKNIKDRTLDFLVSLEGLGDPRTRSGNWVGIPQARDVAINWLTELALRQFLDVVAAVNPNVNWPYRRRFWEAMHKSGAISGAWVVLDSEGTKEAHRRFGRNVPFGRFGYGSSGVQAGHAVLLLRIGSGMCAEWSFDGKCRFWADSQRKGAPELYKPQYDADELRTGNRYAPVEEIVHIPHQGQNAWQHKAARRISSMTGERFNSKDYM
;
A
#
# COMPACT_ATOMS: atom_id res chain seq x y z
N MET A 1 24.05 -73.43 22.81
CA MET A 1 23.14 -74.08 21.83
C MET A 1 21.73 -73.97 22.37
N GLY A 2 20.87 -73.17 21.75
CA GLY A 2 19.50 -72.92 22.21
C GLY A 2 18.71 -72.19 21.13
N ALA A 3 17.61 -72.81 20.71
CA ALA A 3 16.80 -72.54 19.53
C ALA A 3 16.35 -71.09 19.32
N ARG A 4 16.42 -70.65 18.05
CA ARG A 4 15.78 -69.42 17.53
C ARG A 4 14.26 -69.61 17.47
N ARG A 5 13.51 -68.72 18.13
CA ARG A 5 12.08 -68.49 17.88
C ARG A 5 11.94 -67.45 16.76
N ILE A 6 11.24 -67.82 15.68
CA ILE A 6 10.81 -66.90 14.63
C ILE A 6 9.41 -66.40 15.04
N ALA A 7 9.30 -65.10 15.30
CA ALA A 7 8.02 -64.43 15.51
C ALA A 7 7.62 -63.71 14.22
N SER A 8 6.41 -64.04 13.76
CA SER A 8 5.68 -63.42 12.66
C SER A 8 5.31 -61.97 13.01
N PHE A 9 5.57 -61.04 12.10
CA PHE A 9 4.98 -59.70 12.09
C PHE A 9 4.31 -59.46 10.73
N LYS A 10 2.98 -59.35 10.74
CA LYS A 10 2.15 -58.75 9.69
C LYS A 10 1.78 -57.33 10.13
N THR A 11 1.92 -56.36 9.22
CA THR A 11 1.27 -55.04 9.05
C THR A 11 2.30 -54.13 8.36
N THR A 12 2.06 -53.33 7.32
CA THR A 12 0.85 -52.78 6.70
C THR A 12 1.27 -52.22 5.34
N SER A 13 0.44 -52.40 4.32
CA SER A 13 0.59 -51.77 3.01
C SER A 13 0.36 -50.26 3.12
N THR A 14 1.32 -49.44 2.69
CA THR A 14 1.10 -48.02 2.47
C THR A 14 1.85 -47.57 1.22
N GLU A 15 1.04 -47.37 0.17
CA GLU A 15 1.18 -46.43 -0.95
C GLU A 15 2.59 -46.13 -1.51
N CYS A 16 2.96 -46.87 -2.55
CA CYS A 16 3.93 -46.42 -3.53
C CYS A 16 3.21 -45.52 -4.57
N ARG A 17 3.08 -44.22 -4.29
CA ARG A 17 2.62 -43.24 -5.29
C ARG A 17 3.75 -42.96 -6.27
N SER A 18 3.51 -43.18 -7.56
CA SER A 18 4.51 -42.99 -8.61
C SER A 18 4.97 -41.53 -8.72
N VAL A 19 6.26 -41.31 -9.03
CA VAL A 19 6.88 -40.00 -9.24
C VAL A 19 6.15 -39.14 -10.30
N SER A 20 5.43 -39.78 -11.23
CA SER A 20 4.59 -39.12 -12.24
C SER A 20 3.38 -38.38 -11.63
N THR A 21 2.84 -38.90 -10.53
CA THR A 21 1.70 -38.29 -9.83
C THR A 21 2.16 -37.06 -9.06
N LEU A 22 3.32 -37.12 -8.38
CA LEU A 22 3.92 -36.01 -7.66
C LEU A 22 4.30 -34.83 -8.59
N LEU A 23 4.74 -35.12 -9.81
CA LEU A 23 5.06 -34.08 -10.80
C LEU A 23 3.79 -33.41 -11.36
N LYS A 24 2.72 -34.17 -11.58
CA LYS A 24 1.41 -33.62 -12.00
C LYS A 24 0.76 -32.78 -10.90
N ASP A 25 0.91 -33.20 -9.65
CA ASP A 25 0.43 -32.45 -8.48
C ASP A 25 1.23 -31.15 -8.31
N ALA A 26 2.56 -31.20 -8.47
CA ALA A 26 3.43 -30.02 -8.43
C ALA A 26 3.15 -29.02 -9.58
N ILE A 27 2.86 -29.51 -10.79
CA ILE A 27 2.48 -28.66 -11.93
C ILE A 27 1.08 -28.05 -11.72
N SER A 28 0.14 -28.81 -11.14
CA SER A 28 -1.19 -28.29 -10.78
C SER A 28 -1.11 -27.23 -9.70
N GLU A 29 -0.26 -27.41 -8.68
CA GLU A 29 0.01 -26.37 -7.67
C GLU A 29 0.64 -25.12 -8.29
N LEU A 30 1.54 -25.28 -9.26
CA LEU A 30 2.18 -24.15 -9.94
C LEU A 30 1.18 -23.36 -10.81
N LEU A 31 0.25 -24.06 -11.48
CA LEU A 31 -0.83 -23.45 -12.25
C LEU A 31 -1.88 -22.77 -11.36
N ILE A 32 -2.12 -23.27 -10.14
CA ILE A 32 -2.94 -22.58 -9.14
C ILE A 32 -2.24 -21.31 -8.63
N ARG A 33 -0.91 -21.33 -8.47
CA ARG A 33 -0.12 -20.17 -8.02
C ARG A 33 0.09 -19.10 -9.10
N HIS A 34 0.07 -19.45 -10.39
CA HIS A 34 0.39 -18.54 -11.50
C HIS A 34 -0.69 -18.45 -12.59
N GLY A 35 -1.88 -19.02 -12.37
CA GLY A 35 -3.04 -18.76 -13.22
C GLY A 35 -3.41 -17.27 -13.24
N PRO A 36 -4.08 -16.77 -14.30
CA PRO A 36 -4.53 -15.39 -14.35
C PRO A 36 -5.31 -15.11 -13.06
N SER A 37 -4.81 -14.17 -12.27
CA SER A 37 -5.42 -13.77 -11.01
C SER A 37 -6.89 -13.47 -11.27
N ARG A 38 -7.79 -14.38 -10.86
CA ARG A 38 -9.18 -14.00 -10.63
C ARG A 38 -9.09 -12.88 -9.62
N ALA A 39 -9.42 -11.66 -10.04
CA ALA A 39 -9.55 -10.54 -9.14
C ALA A 39 -10.34 -11.03 -7.92
N PRO A 40 -9.84 -10.82 -6.68
CA PRO A 40 -10.59 -11.22 -5.50
C PRO A 40 -11.97 -10.59 -5.62
N ALA A 41 -13.02 -11.41 -5.51
CA ALA A 41 -14.39 -10.94 -5.51
C ALA A 41 -14.50 -9.88 -4.40
N ILE A 42 -14.53 -8.61 -4.78
CA ILE A 42 -14.82 -7.52 -3.87
C ILE A 42 -16.26 -7.79 -3.44
N GLU A 43 -16.45 -8.27 -2.21
CA GLU A 43 -17.78 -8.47 -1.64
C GLU A 43 -18.54 -7.14 -1.76
N PRO A 44 -19.60 -7.08 -2.59
CA PRO A 44 -20.30 -5.83 -2.87
C PRO A 44 -20.83 -5.21 -1.58
N SER A 45 -20.75 -3.89 -1.49
CA SER A 45 -21.22 -3.07 -0.36
C SER A 45 -22.65 -3.38 0.08
N VAL A 46 -23.47 -3.96 -0.80
CA VAL A 46 -24.87 -4.36 -0.56
C VAL A 46 -24.96 -5.63 0.31
N LEU A 47 -24.12 -6.64 0.07
CA LEU A 47 -24.06 -7.87 0.90
C LEU A 47 -23.49 -7.57 2.30
N ARG A 48 -22.57 -6.61 2.39
CA ARG A 48 -22.01 -6.14 3.68
C ARG A 48 -23.03 -5.39 4.54
N LEU A 49 -24.00 -4.71 3.92
CA LEU A 49 -25.05 -3.97 4.62
C LEU A 49 -26.19 -4.89 5.08
N ALA A 50 -26.53 -5.92 4.28
CA ALA A 50 -27.55 -6.91 4.63
C ALA A 50 -27.26 -7.64 5.96
N ARG A 51 -25.98 -7.82 6.33
CA ARG A 51 -25.56 -8.42 7.61
C ARG A 51 -25.45 -7.46 8.80
N ARG A 52 -25.60 -6.15 8.61
CA ARG A 52 -25.47 -5.13 9.68
C ARG A 52 -26.81 -4.61 10.21
N LEU A 53 -27.93 -5.17 9.75
CA LEU A 53 -29.24 -4.88 10.33
C LEU A 53 -29.35 -5.62 11.68
N PRO A 54 -29.80 -4.97 12.76
CA PRO A 54 -30.05 -5.66 14.02
C PRO A 54 -31.06 -6.79 13.82
N GLU A 55 -30.74 -7.98 14.30
CA GLU A 55 -31.73 -9.06 14.43
C GLU A 55 -32.81 -8.61 15.41
N GLY A 56 -33.93 -8.13 14.89
CA GLY A 56 -35.11 -7.87 15.70
C GLY A 56 -35.97 -6.71 15.25
N ARG A 57 -37.18 -7.08 14.79
CA ARG A 57 -38.40 -6.26 14.68
C ARG A 57 -38.47 -5.30 13.49
N GLY A 58 -38.85 -5.89 12.37
CA GLY A 58 -39.53 -5.23 11.26
C GLY A 58 -39.82 -6.27 10.19
N ASP A 59 -41.06 -6.69 10.06
CA ASP A 59 -41.53 -7.61 9.03
C ASP A 59 -41.21 -7.01 7.64
N LEU A 60 -40.10 -7.44 6.99
CA LEU A 60 -39.64 -6.95 5.67
C LEU A 60 -40.49 -7.54 4.54
N ARG A 61 -41.80 -7.30 4.55
CA ARG A 61 -42.68 -7.52 3.40
C ARG A 61 -42.37 -6.45 2.33
N GLY A 62 -41.36 -6.67 1.49
CA GLY A 62 -41.10 -5.76 0.37
C GLY A 62 -39.74 -5.84 -0.33
N ALA A 63 -38.78 -6.62 0.17
CA ALA A 63 -37.51 -6.81 -0.54
C ALA A 63 -37.73 -7.73 -1.76
N LYS A 64 -37.48 -7.21 -2.97
CA LYS A 64 -37.54 -8.02 -4.20
C LYS A 64 -36.41 -9.05 -4.18
N ASN A 65 -36.75 -10.29 -4.50
CA ASN A 65 -35.76 -11.36 -4.68
C ASN A 65 -35.19 -11.29 -6.11
N TYR A 66 -34.03 -10.64 -6.27
CA TYR A 66 -33.40 -10.47 -7.58
C TYR A 66 -32.88 -11.78 -8.18
N GLU A 67 -32.63 -12.81 -7.38
CA GLU A 67 -32.28 -14.14 -7.90
C GLU A 67 -33.45 -14.81 -8.62
N GLU A 68 -34.62 -14.80 -7.98
CA GLU A 68 -35.84 -15.33 -8.58
C GLU A 68 -36.24 -14.55 -9.84
N ILE A 69 -36.04 -13.23 -9.82
CA ILE A 69 -36.26 -12.37 -10.99
C ILE A 69 -35.28 -12.73 -12.11
N ALA A 70 -33.99 -12.98 -11.80
CA ALA A 70 -32.99 -13.34 -12.81
C ALA A 70 -33.33 -14.67 -13.50
N VAL A 71 -33.74 -15.70 -12.74
CA VAL A 71 -34.16 -17.01 -13.29
C VAL A 71 -35.39 -16.87 -14.20
N ARG A 72 -36.39 -16.10 -13.76
CA ARG A 72 -37.60 -15.82 -14.56
C ARG A 72 -37.27 -15.07 -15.83
N LEU A 73 -36.42 -14.04 -15.76
CA LEU A 73 -35.98 -13.26 -16.90
C LEU A 73 -35.20 -14.12 -17.90
N LYS A 74 -34.30 -14.99 -17.43
CA LYS A 74 -33.57 -15.94 -18.27
C LYS A 74 -34.54 -16.82 -19.07
N THR A 75 -35.54 -17.37 -18.41
CA THR A 75 -36.55 -18.22 -19.04
C THR A 75 -37.38 -17.45 -20.07
N ALA A 76 -37.87 -16.26 -19.71
CA ALA A 76 -38.70 -15.42 -20.58
C ALA A 76 -37.93 -14.97 -21.83
N LEU A 77 -36.69 -14.49 -21.65
CA LEU A 77 -35.82 -14.06 -22.75
C LEU A 77 -35.40 -15.22 -23.64
N GLY A 78 -35.12 -16.40 -23.07
CA GLY A 78 -34.81 -17.61 -23.83
C GLY A 78 -35.98 -18.09 -24.71
N ARG A 79 -37.21 -17.77 -24.31
CA ARG A 79 -38.44 -18.01 -25.09
C ARG A 79 -38.80 -16.88 -26.06
N GLY A 80 -38.01 -15.80 -26.09
CA GLY A 80 -38.29 -14.62 -26.92
C GLY A 80 -39.48 -13.78 -26.44
N GLU A 81 -39.87 -13.92 -25.16
CA GLU A 81 -40.97 -13.14 -24.60
C GLU A 81 -40.62 -11.64 -24.53
N ARG A 82 -41.64 -10.78 -24.72
CA ARG A 82 -41.48 -9.33 -24.62
C ARG A 82 -41.48 -8.89 -23.16
N LEU A 83 -40.44 -8.17 -22.75
CA LEU A 83 -40.31 -7.60 -21.42
C LEU A 83 -41.28 -6.44 -21.22
N THR A 84 -41.97 -6.48 -20.09
CA THR A 84 -42.68 -5.32 -19.55
C THR A 84 -41.69 -4.26 -19.06
N LYS A 85 -42.17 -3.02 -18.92
CA LYS A 85 -41.38 -1.90 -18.34
C LYS A 85 -40.83 -2.26 -16.95
N ALA A 86 -41.61 -2.96 -16.14
CA ALA A 86 -41.22 -3.41 -14.80
C ALA A 86 -40.11 -4.47 -14.86
N GLN A 87 -40.25 -5.49 -15.71
CA GLN A 87 -39.23 -6.52 -15.92
C GLN A 87 -37.93 -5.93 -16.46
N ALA A 88 -37.99 -4.98 -17.40
CA ALA A 88 -36.81 -4.28 -17.91
C ALA A 88 -36.09 -3.47 -16.82
N ARG A 89 -36.84 -2.83 -15.92
CA ARG A 89 -36.27 -2.08 -14.79
C ARG A 89 -35.64 -3.01 -13.76
N ASP A 90 -36.33 -4.09 -13.40
CA ASP A 90 -35.87 -5.01 -12.38
C ASP A 90 -34.70 -5.85 -12.90
N GLY A 91 -34.74 -6.27 -14.17
CA GLY A 91 -33.67 -7.02 -14.83
C GLY A 91 -32.35 -6.28 -14.97
N ALA A 92 -32.35 -4.96 -14.95
CA ALA A 92 -31.12 -4.17 -14.88
C ALA A 92 -30.28 -4.53 -13.65
N TRP A 93 -30.92 -4.90 -12.54
CA TRP A 93 -30.26 -5.28 -11.29
C TRP A 93 -29.81 -6.74 -11.26
N CYS A 94 -30.23 -7.56 -12.24
CA CYS A 94 -29.87 -8.97 -12.40
C CYS A 94 -28.67 -9.17 -13.37
N LEU A 95 -27.98 -8.10 -13.75
CA LEU A 95 -26.91 -8.19 -14.75
C LEU A 95 -25.65 -8.84 -14.21
N TRP A 96 -25.20 -8.45 -13.02
CA TRP A 96 -23.87 -8.84 -12.51
C TRP A 96 -23.86 -9.44 -11.11
N GLN A 97 -24.82 -9.08 -10.24
CA GLN A 97 -24.77 -9.42 -8.81
C GLN A 97 -25.63 -10.65 -8.44
N THR A 98 -26.27 -11.28 -9.42
CA THR A 98 -27.11 -12.47 -9.23
C THR A 98 -26.36 -13.74 -9.61
N GLU A 99 -26.77 -14.90 -9.07
CA GLU A 99 -26.20 -16.21 -9.44
C GLU A 99 -26.36 -16.48 -10.93
N VAL A 100 -27.53 -16.13 -11.48
CA VAL A 100 -27.75 -16.04 -12.92
C VAL A 100 -27.39 -14.63 -13.37
N ALA A 101 -26.10 -14.36 -13.57
CA ALA A 101 -25.61 -13.08 -14.05
C ALA A 101 -25.89 -12.94 -15.56
N ILE A 102 -26.94 -12.18 -15.92
CA ILE A 102 -27.36 -12.01 -17.32
C ILE A 102 -26.19 -11.47 -18.18
N ALA A 103 -25.30 -10.66 -17.62
CA ALA A 103 -24.16 -10.09 -18.34
C ALA A 103 -23.08 -11.11 -18.75
N GLU A 104 -23.05 -12.28 -18.12
CA GLU A 104 -22.13 -13.38 -18.46
C GLU A 104 -22.65 -14.28 -19.59
N GLU A 105 -23.92 -14.13 -19.98
CA GLU A 105 -24.55 -14.89 -21.06
C GLU A 105 -24.76 -13.97 -22.28
N PRO A 106 -23.87 -13.97 -23.30
CA PRO A 106 -23.88 -12.96 -24.36
C PRO A 106 -25.19 -12.86 -25.15
N ASP A 107 -25.81 -14.00 -25.47
CA ASP A 107 -27.08 -14.04 -26.21
C ASP A 107 -28.24 -13.51 -25.37
N LEU A 108 -28.26 -13.87 -24.09
CA LEU A 108 -29.27 -13.40 -23.14
C LEU A 108 -29.15 -11.90 -22.90
N LEU A 109 -27.93 -11.41 -22.70
CA LEU A 109 -27.64 -9.99 -22.55
C LEU A 109 -28.05 -9.22 -23.81
N LYS A 110 -27.68 -9.73 -25.00
CA LYS A 110 -28.05 -9.11 -26.28
C LYS A 110 -29.56 -9.00 -26.43
N ALA A 111 -30.30 -10.07 -26.10
CA ALA A 111 -31.76 -10.07 -26.13
C ALA A 111 -32.36 -9.06 -25.14
N PHE A 112 -31.88 -9.06 -23.88
CA PHE A 112 -32.30 -8.12 -22.85
C PHE A 112 -32.08 -6.66 -23.29
N LEU A 113 -30.87 -6.35 -23.75
CA LEU A 113 -30.48 -5.00 -24.16
C LEU A 113 -31.22 -4.51 -25.39
N ALA A 114 -31.49 -5.38 -26.37
CA ALA A 114 -32.30 -5.03 -27.53
C ALA A 114 -33.72 -4.61 -27.10
N GLN A 115 -34.32 -5.34 -26.16
CA GLN A 115 -35.65 -5.00 -25.65
C GLN A 115 -35.65 -3.72 -24.79
N VAL A 116 -34.65 -3.51 -23.93
CA VAL A 116 -34.50 -2.25 -23.16
C VAL A 116 -34.35 -1.05 -24.10
N ARG A 117 -33.52 -1.19 -25.15
CA ARG A 117 -33.33 -0.15 -26.17
C ARG A 117 -34.64 0.15 -26.92
N ALA A 118 -35.40 -0.87 -27.30
CA ALA A 118 -36.68 -0.72 -27.99
C ALA A 118 -37.77 -0.08 -27.12
N LEU A 119 -37.80 -0.37 -25.81
CA LEU A 119 -38.79 0.19 -24.89
C LEU A 119 -38.67 1.72 -24.72
N ARG A 120 -37.47 2.30 -24.91
CA ARG A 120 -37.18 3.74 -24.74
C ARG A 120 -37.79 4.31 -23.45
N HIS A 121 -37.78 3.52 -22.36
CA HIS A 121 -38.50 3.85 -21.13
C HIS A 121 -37.57 4.42 -20.06
N LYS A 122 -37.78 5.70 -19.71
CA LYS A 122 -36.95 6.48 -18.78
C LYS A 122 -36.56 5.72 -17.50
N ALA A 123 -37.52 5.14 -16.78
CA ALA A 123 -37.22 4.50 -15.50
C ALA A 123 -36.38 3.21 -15.65
N SER A 124 -36.59 2.45 -16.73
CA SER A 124 -35.83 1.23 -17.01
C SER A 124 -34.41 1.58 -17.45
N SER A 125 -34.25 2.59 -18.30
CA SER A 125 -32.93 3.09 -18.72
C SER A 125 -32.13 3.64 -17.55
N ARG A 126 -32.76 4.40 -16.63
CA ARG A 126 -32.09 4.90 -15.42
C ARG A 126 -31.69 3.77 -14.47
N ALA A 127 -32.52 2.73 -14.31
CA ALA A 127 -32.15 1.56 -13.53
C ALA A 127 -30.93 0.83 -14.13
N LEU A 128 -30.88 0.70 -15.45
CA LEU A 128 -29.71 0.18 -16.16
C LEU A 128 -28.46 1.04 -15.90
N ALA A 129 -28.57 2.36 -15.97
CA ALA A 129 -27.45 3.26 -15.71
C ALA A 129 -26.97 3.16 -14.25
N PHE A 130 -27.87 3.12 -13.27
CA PHE A 130 -27.48 2.97 -11.87
C PHE A 130 -26.81 1.63 -11.61
N SER A 131 -27.38 0.53 -12.11
CA SER A 131 -26.77 -0.80 -11.99
C SER A 131 -25.37 -0.85 -12.59
N TYR A 132 -25.20 -0.26 -13.78
CA TYR A 132 -23.91 -0.11 -14.47
C TYR A 132 -22.90 0.66 -13.61
N LEU A 133 -23.25 1.83 -13.07
CA LEU A 133 -22.32 2.65 -12.28
C LEU A 133 -21.98 2.00 -10.92
N ILE A 134 -22.94 1.34 -10.29
CA ILE A 134 -22.74 0.66 -9.00
C ILE A 134 -21.80 -0.53 -9.17
N SER A 135 -22.00 -1.33 -10.23
CA SER A 135 -21.28 -2.58 -10.44
C SER A 135 -20.05 -2.42 -11.34
N PHE A 136 -19.73 -1.20 -11.78
CA PHE A 136 -18.77 -0.94 -12.86
C PHE A 136 -17.44 -1.66 -12.69
N GLN A 137 -17.07 -2.42 -13.72
CA GLN A 137 -15.76 -3.02 -13.88
C GLN A 137 -15.34 -2.88 -15.35
N ALA A 138 -14.33 -2.05 -15.62
CA ALA A 138 -13.83 -1.83 -16.98
C ALA A 138 -13.39 -3.16 -17.62
N GLY A 139 -13.87 -3.43 -18.83
CA GLY A 139 -13.58 -4.67 -19.55
C GLY A 139 -14.22 -5.94 -18.95
N GLY A 140 -15.11 -5.79 -17.96
CA GLY A 140 -15.87 -6.92 -17.41
C GLY A 140 -16.97 -7.42 -18.36
N PRO A 141 -17.52 -8.62 -18.11
CA PRO A 141 -18.59 -9.19 -18.92
C PRO A 141 -19.77 -8.22 -19.11
N GLY A 142 -20.15 -8.00 -20.36
CA GLY A 142 -21.32 -7.19 -20.73
C GLY A 142 -21.22 -5.67 -20.55
N PHE A 143 -20.18 -5.12 -19.90
CA PHE A 143 -20.06 -3.67 -19.67
C PHE A 143 -20.04 -2.87 -20.97
N ALA A 144 -19.31 -3.34 -22.00
CA ALA A 144 -19.23 -2.66 -23.29
C ALA A 144 -20.56 -2.63 -24.04
N ALA A 145 -21.30 -3.74 -23.98
CA ALA A 145 -22.62 -3.82 -24.59
C ALA A 145 -23.62 -2.91 -23.87
N VAL A 146 -23.61 -2.91 -22.53
CA VAL A 146 -24.46 -2.04 -21.71
C VAL A 146 -24.11 -0.56 -21.92
N ALA A 147 -22.83 -0.21 -21.91
CA ALA A 147 -22.32 1.14 -22.15
C ALA A 147 -22.82 1.68 -23.50
N SER A 148 -22.69 0.88 -24.57
CA SER A 148 -23.22 1.22 -25.90
C SER A 148 -24.71 1.55 -25.87
N VAL A 149 -25.52 0.74 -25.20
CA VAL A 149 -26.96 0.97 -25.06
C VAL A 149 -27.28 2.21 -24.22
N LEU A 150 -26.52 2.45 -23.15
CA LEU A 150 -26.71 3.61 -22.28
C LEU A 150 -26.37 4.93 -22.98
N ARG A 151 -25.39 4.94 -23.90
CA ARG A 151 -25.11 6.11 -24.76
C ARG A 151 -26.33 6.49 -25.60
N ASP A 152 -26.96 5.51 -26.26
CA ASP A 152 -28.15 5.75 -27.08
C ASP A 152 -29.38 6.18 -26.26
N LEU A 153 -29.44 5.74 -25.00
CA LEU A 153 -30.53 6.02 -24.08
C LEU A 153 -30.28 7.26 -23.20
N ALA A 154 -29.16 7.97 -23.38
CA ALA A 154 -28.79 9.11 -22.55
C ALA A 154 -29.88 10.21 -22.56
N SER A 155 -30.36 10.60 -23.74
CA SER A 155 -31.45 11.59 -23.88
C SER A 155 -32.79 11.10 -23.35
N VAL A 156 -33.06 9.78 -23.43
CA VAL A 156 -34.27 9.16 -22.85
C VAL A 156 -34.26 9.26 -21.32
N MET A 157 -33.09 9.13 -20.70
CA MET A 157 -32.94 9.24 -19.25
C MET A 157 -33.09 10.67 -18.73
N GLY A 158 -32.78 11.67 -19.57
CA GLY A 158 -32.71 13.09 -19.22
C GLY A 158 -31.66 13.36 -18.14
N GLU A 159 -31.81 14.48 -17.43
CA GLU A 159 -30.90 14.85 -16.36
C GLU A 159 -30.91 13.86 -15.17
N PRO A 160 -29.76 13.57 -14.54
CA PRO A 160 -28.43 14.13 -14.87
C PRO A 160 -27.68 13.38 -15.98
N PHE A 161 -28.17 12.22 -16.42
CA PHE A 161 -27.42 11.30 -17.28
C PHE A 161 -27.11 11.84 -18.66
N GLU A 162 -28.04 12.59 -19.26
CA GLU A 162 -27.81 13.24 -20.56
C GLU A 162 -26.64 14.23 -20.49
N VAL A 163 -26.63 15.11 -19.48
CA VAL A 163 -25.58 16.10 -19.25
C VAL A 163 -24.25 15.41 -18.92
N LEU A 164 -24.27 14.38 -18.07
CA LEU A 164 -23.09 13.61 -17.70
C LEU A 164 -22.49 12.88 -18.91
N HIS A 165 -23.31 12.32 -19.78
CA HIS A 165 -22.84 11.68 -21.00
C HIS A 165 -22.22 12.70 -21.96
N HIS A 166 -22.88 13.84 -22.16
CA HIS A 166 -22.38 14.88 -23.06
C HIS A 166 -21.08 15.52 -22.56
N LYS A 167 -21.00 15.89 -21.27
CA LYS A 167 -19.85 16.64 -20.71
C LYS A 167 -18.69 15.73 -20.28
N LEU A 168 -19.01 14.59 -19.68
CA LEU A 168 -18.03 13.74 -19.00
C LEU A 168 -17.98 12.33 -19.58
N GLN A 169 -18.73 12.03 -20.64
CA GLN A 169 -18.72 10.72 -21.31
C GLN A 169 -18.92 9.56 -20.32
N ILE A 170 -19.85 9.71 -19.38
CA ILE A 170 -20.04 8.75 -18.27
C ILE A 170 -20.32 7.29 -18.70
N PHE A 171 -20.77 7.06 -19.94
CA PHE A 171 -20.99 5.74 -20.52
C PHE A 171 -19.90 5.32 -21.52
N ASP A 172 -18.73 5.95 -21.44
CA ASP A 172 -17.49 5.47 -22.03
C ASP A 172 -16.65 4.87 -20.91
N GLU A 173 -16.25 3.61 -21.06
CA GLU A 173 -15.56 2.85 -19.99
C GLU A 173 -14.17 3.39 -19.68
N GLU A 174 -13.53 4.05 -20.64
CA GLU A 174 -12.17 4.55 -20.48
C GLU A 174 -12.13 6.07 -20.33
N ARG A 175 -12.82 6.78 -21.23
CA ARG A 175 -12.81 8.25 -21.25
C ARG A 175 -13.62 8.82 -20.09
N GLY A 176 -14.73 8.19 -19.73
CA GLY A 176 -15.58 8.64 -18.63
C GLY A 176 -14.83 8.77 -17.32
N PRO A 177 -14.22 7.68 -16.81
CA PRO A 177 -13.45 7.73 -15.58
C PRO A 177 -12.24 8.68 -15.66
N ARG A 178 -11.59 8.78 -16.83
CA ARG A 178 -10.48 9.72 -17.03
C ARG A 178 -10.91 11.18 -16.89
N LEU A 179 -11.99 11.58 -17.57
CA LEU A 179 -12.51 12.95 -17.53
C LEU A 179 -12.96 13.34 -16.12
N ILE A 180 -13.65 12.44 -15.41
CA ILE A 180 -14.08 12.68 -14.04
C ILE A 180 -12.87 12.77 -13.10
N GLY A 181 -11.89 11.88 -13.25
CA GLY A 181 -10.65 11.91 -12.46
C GLY A 181 -9.83 13.18 -12.71
N ASP A 182 -9.72 13.63 -13.96
CA ASP A 182 -9.03 14.87 -14.32
C ASP A 182 -9.75 16.10 -13.75
N ALA A 183 -11.08 16.13 -13.81
CA ALA A 183 -11.88 17.18 -13.19
C ALA A 183 -11.74 17.19 -11.66
N ALA A 184 -11.73 16.01 -11.03
CA ALA A 184 -11.52 15.84 -9.60
C ALA A 184 -10.14 16.35 -9.17
N PHE A 185 -9.09 15.99 -9.90
CA PHE A 185 -7.74 16.50 -9.68
C PHE A 185 -7.67 18.02 -9.82
N ALA A 186 -8.19 18.57 -10.93
CA ALA A 186 -8.14 20.01 -11.20
C ALA A 186 -8.87 20.85 -10.15
N LYS A 187 -10.00 20.34 -9.63
CA LYS A 187 -10.82 21.04 -8.63
C LYS A 187 -10.46 20.72 -7.18
N ARG A 188 -9.48 19.84 -6.93
CA ARG A 188 -9.11 19.35 -5.58
C ARG A 188 -10.29 18.71 -4.83
N LYS A 189 -11.07 17.89 -5.53
CA LYS A 189 -12.24 17.20 -4.98
C LYS A 189 -12.13 15.69 -5.17
N SER A 190 -12.87 14.93 -4.37
CA SER A 190 -13.01 13.49 -4.62
C SER A 190 -13.82 13.25 -5.91
N PRO A 191 -13.60 12.14 -6.64
CA PRO A 191 -14.44 11.81 -7.78
C PRO A 191 -15.93 11.70 -7.44
N ALA A 192 -16.26 11.23 -6.23
CA ALA A 192 -17.63 11.20 -5.73
C ALA A 192 -18.25 12.61 -5.66
N ALA A 193 -17.50 13.62 -5.17
CA ALA A 193 -17.98 14.99 -5.13
C ALA A 193 -18.22 15.57 -6.54
N ILE A 194 -17.39 15.23 -7.54
CA ILE A 194 -17.62 15.63 -8.94
C ILE A 194 -18.92 15.04 -9.49
N LEU A 195 -19.18 13.75 -9.22
CA LEU A 195 -20.41 13.08 -9.63
C LEU A 195 -21.65 13.67 -8.93
N GLU A 196 -21.52 13.98 -7.64
CA GLU A 196 -22.58 14.59 -6.83
C GLU A 196 -22.94 16.00 -7.31
N GLU A 197 -21.94 16.85 -7.56
CA GLU A 197 -22.12 18.18 -8.16
C GLU A 197 -22.74 18.12 -9.56
N SER A 198 -22.54 17.00 -10.25
CA SER A 198 -23.13 16.74 -11.57
C SER A 198 -24.53 16.11 -11.48
N GLY A 199 -25.11 16.01 -10.28
CA GLY A 199 -26.51 15.62 -10.04
C GLY A 199 -26.72 14.16 -9.60
N LEU A 200 -25.67 13.35 -9.44
CA LEU A 200 -25.80 11.98 -8.92
C LEU A 200 -25.76 11.97 -7.39
N ARG A 201 -26.92 11.80 -6.74
CA ARG A 201 -27.04 11.81 -5.27
C ARG A 201 -27.12 10.42 -4.63
N LEU A 202 -27.18 9.37 -5.44
CA LEU A 202 -27.34 8.01 -4.93
C LEU A 202 -26.04 7.52 -4.30
N GLN A 203 -26.04 7.32 -2.98
CA GLN A 203 -24.83 6.97 -2.22
C GLN A 203 -24.17 5.67 -2.69
N GLN A 204 -24.95 4.71 -3.20
CA GLN A 204 -24.44 3.48 -3.79
C GLN A 204 -23.60 3.72 -5.05
N VAL A 205 -23.91 4.77 -5.83
CA VAL A 205 -23.11 5.17 -7.00
C VAL A 205 -21.86 5.90 -6.54
N LEU A 206 -22.00 6.83 -5.59
CA LEU A 206 -20.89 7.61 -5.04
C LEU A 206 -19.88 6.75 -4.25
N ALA A 207 -20.30 5.55 -3.84
CA ALA A 207 -19.44 4.52 -3.25
C ALA A 207 -19.31 3.26 -4.14
N GLY A 208 -19.76 3.34 -5.40
CA GLY A 208 -19.84 2.22 -6.33
C GLY A 208 -18.56 1.99 -7.12
N GLY A 209 -18.56 0.96 -7.95
CA GLY A 209 -17.41 0.54 -8.76
C GLY A 209 -16.90 1.63 -9.70
N TYR A 210 -17.78 2.52 -10.19
CA TYR A 210 -17.38 3.55 -11.16
C TYR A 210 -16.43 4.61 -10.57
N VAL A 211 -16.46 4.80 -9.25
CA VAL A 211 -15.58 5.76 -8.56
C VAL A 211 -14.13 5.26 -8.50
N GLU A 212 -13.92 3.95 -8.50
CA GLU A 212 -12.58 3.34 -8.46
C GLU A 212 -11.67 3.81 -9.61
N PRO A 213 -12.00 3.59 -10.90
CA PRO A 213 -11.14 4.04 -12.00
C PRO A 213 -11.00 5.56 -12.06
N CYS A 214 -11.97 6.33 -11.55
CA CYS A 214 -11.83 7.78 -11.44
C CYS A 214 -10.77 8.16 -10.39
N ALA A 215 -10.78 7.50 -9.21
CA ALA A 215 -9.78 7.71 -8.17
C ALA A 215 -8.38 7.26 -8.63
N ARG A 216 -8.30 6.16 -9.38
CA ARG A 216 -7.06 5.72 -10.05
C ARG A 216 -6.47 6.83 -10.91
N ARG A 217 -7.29 7.49 -11.73
CA ARG A 217 -6.83 8.59 -12.57
C ARG A 217 -6.30 9.77 -11.74
N VAL A 218 -6.99 10.13 -10.66
CA VAL A 218 -6.53 11.20 -9.74
C VAL A 218 -5.14 10.88 -9.19
N LEU A 219 -4.92 9.65 -8.71
CA LEU A 219 -3.64 9.22 -8.14
C LEU A 219 -2.52 9.21 -9.19
N GLN A 220 -2.79 8.74 -10.40
CA GLN A 220 -1.84 8.79 -11.51
C GLN A 220 -1.45 10.23 -11.85
N ARG A 221 -2.44 11.14 -11.94
CA ARG A 221 -2.17 12.55 -12.23
C ARG A 221 -1.38 13.22 -11.12
N ALA A 222 -1.66 12.87 -9.86
CA ALA A 222 -0.92 13.38 -8.73
C ALA A 222 0.54 12.93 -8.74
N ALA A 223 0.83 11.68 -9.10
CA ALA A 223 2.21 11.19 -9.19
C ALA A 223 3.06 11.95 -10.22
N GLU A 224 2.44 12.46 -11.29
CA GLU A 224 3.09 13.22 -12.36
C GLU A 224 3.18 14.73 -12.08
N ASP A 225 2.25 15.28 -11.29
CA ASP A 225 2.19 16.73 -11.06
C ASP A 225 3.19 17.16 -10.00
N LEU A 226 4.08 18.08 -10.37
CA LEU A 226 5.09 18.65 -9.46
C LEU A 226 4.69 20.01 -8.87
N ARG A 227 3.48 20.51 -9.14
CA ARG A 227 3.07 21.87 -8.78
C ARG A 227 2.21 21.89 -7.51
N LEU A 228 1.50 20.80 -7.24
CA LEU A 228 0.69 20.64 -6.03
C LEU A 228 1.60 20.65 -4.78
N PRO A 229 1.40 21.61 -3.85
CA PRO A 229 2.17 21.71 -2.61
C PRO A 229 2.12 20.43 -1.78
N ALA A 230 3.20 20.14 -1.05
CA ALA A 230 3.36 18.85 -0.36
C ALA A 230 2.28 18.58 0.71
N LEU A 231 1.88 19.60 1.47
CA LEU A 231 0.81 19.46 2.46
C LEU A 231 -0.57 19.25 1.81
N GLU A 232 -0.92 20.10 0.84
CA GLU A 232 -2.17 19.98 0.08
C GLU A 232 -2.26 18.63 -0.63
N ARG A 233 -1.14 18.11 -1.14
CA ARG A 233 -1.03 16.77 -1.70
C ARG A 233 -1.39 15.69 -0.69
N LEU A 234 -0.81 15.72 0.50
CA LEU A 234 -1.11 14.73 1.53
C LEU A 234 -2.60 14.71 1.84
N ASP A 235 -3.18 15.87 2.14
CA ASP A 235 -4.59 16.01 2.51
C ASP A 235 -5.51 15.57 1.34
N PHE A 236 -5.18 15.97 0.12
CA PHE A 236 -5.96 15.61 -1.07
C PHE A 236 -5.89 14.11 -1.40
N ILE A 237 -4.72 13.48 -1.32
CA ILE A 237 -4.60 12.04 -1.56
C ILE A 237 -5.32 11.25 -0.46
N GLN A 238 -5.26 11.69 0.80
CA GLN A 238 -6.04 11.07 1.88
C GLN A 238 -7.55 11.15 1.61
N LEU A 239 -8.06 12.32 1.17
CA LEU A 239 -9.46 12.51 0.80
C LEU A 239 -9.92 11.53 -0.29
N VAL A 240 -9.06 11.25 -1.27
CA VAL A 240 -9.39 10.39 -2.42
C VAL A 240 -9.22 8.90 -2.09
N ALA A 241 -8.20 8.56 -1.32
CA ALA A 241 -7.77 7.18 -1.11
C ALA A 241 -8.33 6.53 0.14
N VAL A 242 -8.83 7.29 1.13
CA VAL A 242 -9.20 6.77 2.46
C VAL A 242 -10.70 6.85 2.69
N LYS A 243 -11.28 5.78 3.25
CA LYS A 243 -12.64 5.74 3.77
C LYS A 243 -12.68 4.94 5.07
N GLY A 244 -13.18 5.56 6.16
CA GLY A 244 -13.26 4.91 7.46
C GLY A 244 -11.90 4.47 8.03
N GLY A 245 -10.84 5.24 7.77
CA GLY A 245 -9.48 4.96 8.27
C GLY A 245 -8.72 3.86 7.51
N LYS A 246 -9.28 3.32 6.41
CA LYS A 246 -8.61 2.34 5.54
C LYS A 246 -8.63 2.81 4.09
N LEU A 247 -7.83 2.17 3.23
CA LEU A 247 -7.92 2.39 1.79
C LEU A 247 -9.33 2.09 1.29
N ASN A 248 -9.92 3.05 0.58
CA ASN A 248 -11.21 2.89 -0.07
C ASN A 248 -11.14 1.81 -1.16
N PHE A 249 -10.00 1.74 -1.87
CA PHE A 249 -9.71 0.74 -2.91
C PHE A 249 -8.36 0.08 -2.60
N PRO A 250 -8.34 -1.15 -2.03
CA PRO A 250 -7.10 -1.82 -1.63
C PRO A 250 -6.08 -2.00 -2.76
N THR A 251 -6.57 -2.17 -4.00
CA THR A 251 -5.76 -2.29 -5.23
C THR A 251 -4.96 -1.02 -5.56
N HIS A 252 -5.27 0.13 -4.95
CA HIS A 252 -4.62 1.40 -5.23
C HIS A 252 -3.42 1.72 -4.35
N LYS A 253 -3.01 0.83 -3.44
CA LYS A 253 -1.89 1.07 -2.51
C LYS A 253 -0.63 1.60 -3.21
N ASP A 254 -0.30 1.03 -4.37
CA ASP A 254 0.88 1.39 -5.15
C ASP A 254 0.76 2.80 -5.75
N LEU A 255 -0.44 3.13 -6.23
CA LEU A 255 -0.75 4.45 -6.77
C LEU A 255 -0.73 5.53 -5.69
N VAL A 256 -1.19 5.21 -4.48
CA VAL A 256 -1.14 6.11 -3.32
C VAL A 256 0.29 6.41 -2.93
N ALA A 257 1.14 5.38 -2.82
CA ALA A 257 2.56 5.56 -2.53
C ALA A 257 3.25 6.42 -3.60
N ASN A 258 3.01 6.13 -4.89
CA ASN A 258 3.58 6.91 -5.99
C ASN A 258 3.11 8.36 -5.99
N ALA A 259 1.81 8.61 -5.77
CA ALA A 259 1.20 9.94 -5.75
C ALA A 259 1.76 10.83 -4.64
N LEU A 260 2.15 10.24 -3.52
CA LEU A 260 2.70 10.93 -2.35
C LEU A 260 4.21 11.10 -2.39
N LEU A 261 4.96 10.17 -2.97
CA LEU A 261 6.42 10.13 -2.83
C LEU A 261 7.19 10.56 -4.07
N LEU A 262 6.77 10.14 -5.28
CA LEU A 262 7.52 10.43 -6.50
C LEU A 262 7.69 11.92 -6.81
N PRO A 263 6.68 12.79 -6.58
CA PRO A 263 6.82 14.23 -6.79
C PRO A 263 7.89 14.90 -5.93
N HIS A 264 8.36 14.21 -4.89
CA HIS A 264 9.33 14.71 -3.92
C HIS A 264 10.69 14.03 -4.01
N ARG A 265 10.91 13.15 -4.99
CA ARG A 265 12.16 12.40 -5.15
C ARG A 265 13.40 13.30 -5.13
N ASP A 266 13.34 14.40 -5.88
CA ASP A 266 14.47 15.31 -6.10
C ASP A 266 14.22 16.69 -5.48
N ARG A 267 13.37 16.77 -4.45
CA ARG A 267 12.97 18.04 -3.83
C ARG A 267 13.05 17.98 -2.32
N GLU A 268 13.46 19.09 -1.73
CA GLU A 268 13.39 19.25 -0.29
C GLU A 268 11.93 19.42 0.15
N VAL A 269 11.54 18.66 1.16
CA VAL A 269 10.22 18.70 1.78
C VAL A 269 10.42 18.90 3.27
N GLU A 270 9.59 19.76 3.86
CA GLU A 270 9.62 20.02 5.30
C GLU A 270 9.46 18.72 6.11
N LYS A 271 10.25 18.62 7.18
CA LYS A 271 10.33 17.43 8.03
C LYS A 271 8.97 16.96 8.53
N ASN A 272 8.13 17.88 9.02
CA ASN A 272 6.78 17.57 9.51
C ASN A 272 5.90 16.94 8.42
N ILE A 273 6.01 17.38 7.17
CA ILE A 273 5.21 16.83 6.06
C ILE A 273 5.73 15.43 5.68
N LYS A 274 7.05 15.21 5.67
CA LYS A 274 7.64 13.86 5.49
C LYS A 274 7.12 12.91 6.57
N ASP A 275 7.17 13.32 7.83
CA ASP A 275 6.76 12.50 8.98
C ASP A 275 5.27 12.14 8.89
N ARG A 276 4.39 13.12 8.65
CA ARG A 276 2.95 12.85 8.44
C ARG A 276 2.67 11.93 7.25
N THR A 277 3.43 12.06 6.17
CA THR A 277 3.29 11.22 4.98
C THR A 277 3.75 9.79 5.25
N LEU A 278 4.88 9.61 5.94
CA LEU A 278 5.38 8.30 6.35
C LEU A 278 4.42 7.64 7.33
N ASP A 279 3.96 8.34 8.36
CA ASP A 279 3.00 7.82 9.33
C ASP A 279 1.73 7.32 8.63
N PHE A 280 1.21 8.09 7.68
CA PHE A 280 0.09 7.68 6.85
C PHE A 280 0.42 6.38 6.09
N LEU A 281 1.48 6.36 5.28
CA LEU A 281 1.82 5.21 4.42
C LEU A 281 2.13 3.94 5.23
N VAL A 282 2.84 4.06 6.34
CA VAL A 282 3.21 2.95 7.23
C VAL A 282 1.99 2.41 7.97
N SER A 283 0.98 3.24 8.24
CA SER A 283 -0.28 2.80 8.86
C SER A 283 -1.20 2.04 7.89
N LEU A 284 -0.99 2.13 6.58
CA LEU A 284 -1.85 1.48 5.60
C LEU A 284 -1.69 -0.04 5.61
N GLU A 285 -2.82 -0.72 5.77
CA GLU A 285 -2.94 -2.16 5.63
C GLU A 285 -2.49 -2.61 4.23
N GLY A 286 -1.60 -3.60 4.16
CA GLY A 286 -1.05 -4.11 2.90
C GLY A 286 0.14 -3.33 2.31
N LEU A 287 0.57 -2.22 2.95
CA LEU A 287 1.79 -1.49 2.63
C LEU A 287 2.81 -1.58 3.79
N GLY A 288 2.65 -0.78 4.84
CA GLY A 288 3.53 -0.79 6.02
C GLY A 288 4.95 -0.26 5.78
N ASP A 289 5.83 -0.38 6.78
CA ASP A 289 7.21 0.11 6.70
C ASP A 289 8.02 -0.65 5.63
N PRO A 290 8.55 0.02 4.59
CA PRO A 290 9.29 -0.61 3.50
C PRO A 290 10.57 -1.34 3.95
N ARG A 291 11.11 -1.00 5.11
CA ARG A 291 12.35 -1.58 5.65
C ARG A 291 12.11 -2.97 6.26
N THR A 292 10.93 -3.19 6.86
CA THR A 292 10.56 -4.46 7.50
C THR A 292 9.55 -5.27 6.70
N ARG A 293 8.78 -4.62 5.81
CA ARG A 293 7.77 -5.22 4.93
C ARG A 293 8.10 -4.99 3.46
N SER A 294 9.36 -5.17 3.08
CA SER A 294 9.87 -4.89 1.72
C SER A 294 9.09 -5.59 0.61
N GLY A 295 8.54 -6.78 0.86
CA GLY A 295 7.67 -7.51 -0.08
C GLY A 295 6.45 -6.73 -0.57
N ASN A 296 5.89 -5.85 0.27
CA ASN A 296 4.74 -5.02 -0.10
C ASN A 296 5.09 -3.88 -1.07
N TRP A 297 6.38 -3.60 -1.26
CA TRP A 297 6.90 -2.47 -2.02
C TRP A 297 7.62 -2.88 -3.31
N VAL A 298 7.65 -4.18 -3.64
CA VAL A 298 8.38 -4.73 -4.80
C VAL A 298 7.89 -4.11 -6.12
N GLY A 299 6.59 -3.85 -6.25
CA GLY A 299 5.99 -3.24 -7.45
C GLY A 299 6.20 -1.73 -7.59
N ILE A 300 6.78 -1.06 -6.58
CA ILE A 300 6.92 0.40 -6.52
C ILE A 300 8.33 0.83 -6.04
N PRO A 301 9.41 0.35 -6.69
CA PRO A 301 10.78 0.53 -6.20
C PRO A 301 11.18 2.00 -6.06
N GLN A 302 10.76 2.88 -6.97
CA GLN A 302 11.12 4.31 -6.89
C GLN A 302 10.50 5.00 -5.68
N ALA A 303 9.21 4.77 -5.40
CA ALA A 303 8.55 5.33 -4.23
C ALA A 303 9.11 4.71 -2.94
N ARG A 304 9.38 3.39 -2.95
CA ARG A 304 10.05 2.71 -1.84
C ARG A 304 11.37 3.38 -1.48
N ASP A 305 12.20 3.71 -2.47
CA ASP A 305 13.52 4.28 -2.22
C ASP A 305 13.42 5.70 -1.63
N VAL A 306 12.44 6.50 -2.07
CA VAL A 306 12.12 7.81 -1.43
C VAL A 306 11.67 7.62 0.01
N ALA A 307 10.78 6.65 0.28
CA ALA A 307 10.32 6.36 1.64
C ALA A 307 11.47 5.88 2.54
N ILE A 308 12.34 4.99 2.06
CA ILE A 308 13.52 4.52 2.81
C ILE A 308 14.46 5.68 3.10
N ASN A 309 14.68 6.60 2.15
CA ASN A 309 15.49 7.78 2.37
C ASN A 309 14.91 8.68 3.47
N TRP A 310 13.59 8.93 3.46
CA TRP A 310 12.94 9.72 4.51
C TRP A 310 12.94 9.01 5.87
N LEU A 311 12.75 7.69 5.89
CA LEU A 311 12.83 6.88 7.12
C LEU A 311 14.26 6.81 7.68
N THR A 312 15.26 6.90 6.79
CA THR A 312 16.67 7.01 7.17
C THR A 312 16.91 8.35 7.86
N GLU A 313 16.47 9.46 7.24
CA GLU A 313 16.51 10.79 7.86
C GLU A 313 15.79 10.83 9.21
N LEU A 314 14.62 10.18 9.32
CA LEU A 314 13.87 10.05 10.57
C LEU A 314 14.70 9.30 11.64
N ALA A 315 15.31 8.17 11.30
CA ALA A 315 16.14 7.41 12.25
C ALA A 315 17.37 8.19 12.74
N LEU A 316 18.02 8.98 11.85
CA LEU A 316 19.10 9.89 12.25
C LEU A 316 18.59 10.93 13.26
N ARG A 317 17.47 11.58 12.96
CA ARG A 317 16.86 12.57 13.87
C ARG A 317 16.45 11.96 15.20
N GLN A 318 15.82 10.78 15.18
CA GLN A 318 15.45 10.06 16.41
C GLN A 318 16.67 9.86 17.30
N PHE A 319 17.78 9.34 16.76
CA PHE A 319 19.00 9.16 17.52
C PHE A 319 19.51 10.49 18.08
N LEU A 320 19.72 11.49 17.22
CA LEU A 320 20.36 12.75 17.62
C LEU A 320 19.49 13.56 18.60
N ASP A 321 18.18 13.57 18.42
CA ASP A 321 17.26 14.34 19.26
C ASP A 321 16.97 13.65 20.61
N VAL A 322 16.89 12.32 20.63
CA VAL A 322 16.75 11.55 21.87
C VAL A 322 18.03 11.65 22.68
N VAL A 323 19.18 11.38 22.07
CA VAL A 323 20.46 11.35 22.79
C VAL A 323 20.84 12.73 23.32
N ALA A 324 20.61 13.80 22.55
CA ALA A 324 20.84 15.17 23.05
C ALA A 324 19.99 15.52 24.28
N ALA A 325 18.84 14.87 24.46
CA ALA A 325 17.94 15.10 25.60
C ALA A 325 18.34 14.30 26.84
N VAL A 326 18.67 13.02 26.66
CA VAL A 326 18.99 12.11 27.78
C VAL A 326 20.45 12.21 28.21
N ASN A 327 21.34 12.66 27.32
CA ASN A 327 22.77 12.80 27.58
C ASN A 327 23.37 14.01 26.86
N PRO A 328 23.15 15.23 27.39
CA PRO A 328 23.71 16.44 26.79
C PRO A 328 25.25 16.43 26.85
N ASN A 329 25.87 16.61 25.69
CA ASN A 329 27.33 16.64 25.51
C ASN A 329 27.69 17.67 24.44
N VAL A 330 28.80 18.39 24.64
CA VAL A 330 29.34 19.41 23.71
C VAL A 330 29.60 18.87 22.30
N ASN A 331 29.77 17.55 22.14
CA ASN A 331 30.06 16.92 20.86
C ASN A 331 28.82 16.71 19.98
N TRP A 332 27.60 16.78 20.51
CA TRP A 332 26.38 16.47 19.75
C TRP A 332 26.11 17.37 18.54
N PRO A 333 26.31 18.70 18.59
CA PRO A 333 26.17 19.55 17.41
C PRO A 333 27.09 19.14 16.26
N TYR A 334 28.34 18.74 16.57
CA TYR A 334 29.30 18.28 15.58
C TYR A 334 28.94 16.92 15.00
N ARG A 335 28.51 15.96 15.85
CA ARG A 335 28.03 14.65 15.39
C ARG A 335 26.78 14.79 14.51
N ARG A 336 25.85 15.67 14.89
CA ARG A 336 24.66 16.00 14.08
C ARG A 336 25.07 16.50 12.70
N ARG A 337 25.88 17.56 12.65
CA ARG A 337 26.34 18.14 11.38
C ARG A 337 27.02 17.10 10.51
N PHE A 338 27.91 16.29 11.09
CA PHE A 338 28.63 15.25 10.37
C PHE A 338 27.67 14.22 9.74
N TRP A 339 26.80 13.61 10.54
CA TRP A 339 25.91 12.54 10.05
C TRP A 339 24.81 13.07 9.12
N GLU A 340 24.29 14.27 9.35
CA GLU A 340 23.36 14.93 8.43
C GLU A 340 24.04 15.23 7.08
N ALA A 341 25.31 15.65 7.08
CA ALA A 341 26.08 15.86 5.84
C ALA A 341 26.32 14.55 5.07
N MET A 342 26.66 13.45 5.78
CA MET A 342 26.84 12.13 5.15
C MET A 342 25.53 11.54 4.60
N HIS A 343 24.39 11.81 5.25
CA HIS A 343 23.09 11.42 4.71
C HIS A 343 22.74 12.25 3.48
N LYS A 344 22.94 13.58 3.53
CA LYS A 344 22.68 14.50 2.42
C LYS A 344 23.53 14.20 1.18
N SER A 345 24.75 13.67 1.34
CA SER A 345 25.58 13.28 0.20
C SER A 345 25.11 11.99 -0.50
N GLY A 346 24.23 11.20 0.13
CA GLY A 346 23.83 9.88 -0.34
C GLY A 346 24.68 8.72 0.19
N ALA A 347 25.71 8.99 1.01
CA ALA A 347 26.60 7.95 1.53
C ALA A 347 25.90 6.96 2.48
N ILE A 348 24.80 7.40 3.12
CA ILE A 348 23.98 6.59 4.02
C ILE A 348 22.71 6.15 3.28
N SER A 349 22.60 4.86 3.00
CA SER A 349 21.45 4.29 2.27
C SER A 349 20.40 3.65 3.19
N GLY A 350 20.67 3.59 4.50
CA GLY A 350 19.75 3.04 5.48
C GLY A 350 20.18 3.38 6.90
N ALA A 351 19.22 3.63 7.79
CA ALA A 351 19.50 3.85 9.20
C ALA A 351 18.46 3.21 10.11
N TRP A 352 18.92 2.77 11.28
CA TRP A 352 18.08 2.18 12.32
C TRP A 352 18.62 2.56 13.69
N VAL A 353 17.77 3.16 14.53
CA VAL A 353 18.14 3.48 15.90
C VAL A 353 17.81 2.32 16.83
N VAL A 354 18.70 2.02 17.75
CA VAL A 354 18.53 1.07 18.84
C VAL A 354 18.55 1.85 20.15
N LEU A 355 17.50 1.70 20.95
CA LEU A 355 17.29 2.48 22.16
C LEU A 355 17.18 1.58 23.39
N ASP A 356 17.67 2.08 24.53
CA ASP A 356 17.36 1.54 25.84
C ASP A 356 15.94 1.91 26.30
N SER A 357 15.61 1.57 27.54
CA SER A 357 14.29 1.85 28.11
C SER A 357 13.99 3.36 28.26
N GLU A 358 15.00 4.17 28.58
CA GLU A 358 14.83 5.62 28.73
C GLU A 358 14.73 6.31 27.36
N GLY A 359 15.63 5.99 26.44
CA GLY A 359 15.56 6.45 25.05
C GLY A 359 14.25 6.08 24.37
N THR A 360 13.71 4.87 24.65
CA THR A 360 12.38 4.44 24.18
C THR A 360 11.26 5.37 24.64
N LYS A 361 11.26 5.76 25.93
CA LYS A 361 10.24 6.68 26.47
C LYS A 361 10.35 8.05 25.82
N GLU A 362 11.58 8.55 25.67
CA GLU A 362 11.84 9.85 25.07
C GLU A 362 11.49 9.87 23.57
N ALA A 363 11.81 8.80 22.84
CA ALA A 363 11.41 8.65 21.43
C ALA A 363 9.90 8.66 21.27
N HIS A 364 9.16 7.92 22.10
CA HIS A 364 7.70 7.95 22.08
C HIS A 364 7.12 9.32 22.43
N ARG A 365 7.75 10.05 23.34
CA ARG A 365 7.32 11.40 23.74
C ARG A 365 7.47 12.40 22.60
N ARG A 366 8.56 12.30 21.81
CA ARG A 366 8.87 13.24 20.71
C ARG A 366 8.26 12.88 19.36
N PHE A 367 8.29 11.60 19.01
CA PHE A 367 7.95 11.11 17.67
C PHE A 367 6.68 10.24 17.64
N GLY A 368 6.03 10.05 18.80
CA GLY A 368 4.82 9.25 18.90
C GLY A 368 5.07 7.76 19.14
N ARG A 369 4.01 7.03 19.50
CA ARG A 369 4.08 5.63 19.95
C ARG A 369 4.31 4.60 18.84
N ASN A 370 4.05 4.98 17.59
CA ASN A 370 4.15 4.09 16.43
C ASN A 370 5.50 4.21 15.71
N VAL A 371 6.40 5.03 16.22
CA VAL A 371 7.69 5.27 15.59
C VAL A 371 8.56 4.00 15.66
N PRO A 372 9.10 3.52 14.54
CA PRO A 372 9.87 2.28 14.50
C PRO A 372 11.33 2.48 14.98
N PHE A 373 11.82 1.56 15.80
CA PHE A 373 13.21 1.46 16.25
C PHE A 373 13.50 0.06 16.84
N GLY A 374 14.78 -0.29 16.97
CA GLY A 374 15.24 -1.48 17.68
C GLY A 374 15.41 -1.22 19.18
N ARG A 375 15.43 -2.29 19.97
CA ARG A 375 15.71 -2.21 21.42
C ARG A 375 16.86 -3.13 21.79
N PHE A 376 17.53 -2.81 22.89
CA PHE A 376 18.47 -3.77 23.47
C PHE A 376 17.72 -5.00 24.01
N GLY A 377 18.31 -6.18 23.82
CA GLY A 377 17.79 -7.45 24.33
C GLY A 377 17.80 -7.51 25.85
N TYR A 378 16.94 -8.36 26.41
CA TYR A 378 16.93 -8.58 27.85
C TYR A 378 18.24 -9.24 28.29
N GLY A 379 18.91 -8.65 29.28
CA GLY A 379 20.20 -9.16 29.78
C GLY A 379 21.43 -8.72 28.99
N SER A 380 21.30 -7.82 27.99
CA SER A 380 22.47 -7.24 27.33
C SER A 380 23.36 -6.49 28.32
N SER A 381 24.64 -6.87 28.35
CA SER A 381 25.60 -6.36 29.31
C SER A 381 26.07 -4.93 28.98
N GLY A 382 26.36 -4.13 30.00
CA GLY A 382 26.93 -2.80 29.84
C GLY A 382 26.04 -1.77 29.13
N VAL A 383 24.72 -1.97 29.08
CA VAL A 383 23.75 -0.96 28.61
C VAL A 383 23.37 -0.07 29.79
N GLN A 384 23.68 1.22 29.71
CA GLN A 384 23.30 2.20 30.73
C GLN A 384 21.99 2.90 30.34
N ALA A 385 21.34 3.53 31.31
CA ALA A 385 20.16 4.36 31.06
C ALA A 385 20.50 5.49 30.07
N GLY A 386 19.65 5.67 29.07
CA GLY A 386 19.84 6.64 28.00
C GLY A 386 20.75 6.17 26.85
N HIS A 387 21.31 4.95 26.92
CA HIS A 387 22.10 4.41 25.81
C HIS A 387 21.26 4.30 24.54
N ALA A 388 21.87 4.76 23.45
CA ALA A 388 21.41 4.57 22.09
C ALA A 388 22.56 4.18 21.15
N VAL A 389 22.20 3.46 20.09
CA VAL A 389 23.08 3.16 18.96
C VAL A 389 22.37 3.51 17.67
N LEU A 390 23.03 4.24 16.79
CA LEU A 390 22.59 4.47 15.43
C LEU A 390 23.34 3.52 14.49
N LEU A 391 22.61 2.60 13.89
CA LEU A 391 23.12 1.70 12.86
C LEU A 391 22.92 2.36 11.49
N LEU A 392 23.97 2.37 10.68
CA LEU A 392 24.00 3.01 9.36
C LEU A 392 24.51 2.04 8.31
N ARG A 393 23.77 1.87 7.22
CA ARG A 393 24.26 1.24 5.98
C ARG A 393 25.05 2.29 5.21
N ILE A 394 26.33 2.01 4.97
CA ILE A 394 27.25 2.92 4.26
C ILE A 394 27.96 2.13 3.18
N GLY A 395 27.68 2.45 1.90
CA GLY A 395 28.19 1.68 0.77
C GLY A 395 27.95 0.17 0.95
N SER A 396 29.01 -0.64 0.86
CA SER A 396 28.94 -2.09 1.08
C SER A 396 28.85 -2.52 2.55
N GLY A 397 29.17 -1.62 3.49
CA GLY A 397 29.39 -1.98 4.89
C GLY A 397 28.38 -1.41 5.87
N MET A 398 28.79 -1.38 7.14
CA MET A 398 27.98 -0.93 8.28
C MET A 398 28.76 -0.01 9.19
N CYS A 399 28.03 0.89 9.84
CA CYS A 399 28.52 1.67 10.95
C CYS A 399 27.57 1.56 12.15
N ALA A 400 28.12 1.40 13.35
CA ALA A 400 27.40 1.55 14.62
C ALA A 400 27.97 2.77 15.36
N GLU A 401 27.17 3.84 15.38
CA GLU A 401 27.46 5.06 16.11
C GLU A 401 26.87 4.97 17.52
N TRP A 402 27.73 4.91 18.52
CA TRP A 402 27.31 4.80 19.92
C TRP A 402 27.19 6.18 20.57
N SER A 403 26.12 6.36 21.34
CA SER A 403 25.97 7.48 22.27
C SER A 403 27.02 7.49 23.40
N PHE A 404 26.99 8.53 24.24
CA PHE A 404 27.98 8.76 25.31
C PHE A 404 29.41 8.86 24.75
N ASP A 405 30.41 8.48 25.56
CA ASP A 405 31.82 8.32 25.16
C ASP A 405 32.06 7.05 24.34
N GLY A 406 30.99 6.53 23.71
CA GLY A 406 31.02 5.41 22.80
C GLY A 406 31.82 5.70 21.53
N LYS A 407 32.29 4.62 20.90
CA LYS A 407 33.03 4.63 19.64
C LYS A 407 32.09 4.50 18.45
N CYS A 408 32.44 5.15 17.35
CA CYS A 408 31.91 4.87 16.03
C CYS A 408 32.62 3.63 15.48
N ARG A 409 31.90 2.56 15.14
CA ARG A 409 32.47 1.27 14.72
C ARG A 409 32.07 0.92 13.31
N PHE A 410 33.03 0.56 12.47
CA PHE A 410 32.80 0.26 11.05
C PHE A 410 33.06 -1.20 10.73
N TRP A 411 32.19 -1.80 9.93
CA TRP A 411 32.38 -3.10 9.28
C TRP A 411 32.45 -2.86 7.77
N ALA A 412 33.43 -3.48 7.09
CA ALA A 412 33.65 -3.23 5.66
C ALA A 412 32.60 -3.88 4.75
N ASP A 413 32.08 -5.04 5.17
CA ASP A 413 31.06 -5.79 4.45
C ASP A 413 29.88 -6.07 5.37
N SER A 414 28.71 -5.66 4.94
CA SER A 414 27.47 -5.83 5.66
C SER A 414 26.77 -7.17 5.46
N GLN A 415 27.08 -7.88 4.38
CA GLN A 415 26.52 -9.20 4.10
C GLN A 415 27.30 -10.28 4.83
N ARG A 416 28.51 -9.96 5.30
CA ARG A 416 29.33 -10.88 6.07
C ARG A 416 28.68 -11.20 7.41
N LYS A 417 28.50 -12.50 7.64
CA LYS A 417 27.99 -13.04 8.92
C LYS A 417 28.82 -12.46 10.08
N GLY A 418 28.13 -11.78 10.98
CA GLY A 418 28.74 -11.11 12.12
C GLY A 418 28.73 -9.59 12.09
N ALA A 419 28.48 -8.99 10.92
CA ALA A 419 28.16 -7.57 10.83
C ALA A 419 26.73 -7.31 11.36
N PRO A 420 26.48 -6.16 11.99
CA PRO A 420 25.13 -5.78 12.41
C PRO A 420 24.14 -5.72 11.24
N GLU A 421 22.98 -6.34 11.43
CA GLU A 421 21.86 -6.26 10.48
C GLU A 421 20.94 -5.10 10.84
N LEU A 422 20.43 -4.38 9.84
CA LEU A 422 19.44 -3.33 10.06
C LEU A 422 18.04 -3.90 10.33
N TYR A 423 17.19 -3.09 10.95
CA TYR A 423 15.74 -3.29 11.05
C TYR A 423 15.29 -4.48 11.91
N LYS A 424 16.17 -4.99 12.77
CA LYS A 424 15.78 -5.99 13.78
C LYS A 424 15.02 -5.30 14.93
N PRO A 425 14.05 -5.99 15.55
CA PRO A 425 13.35 -5.46 16.71
C PRO A 425 14.22 -5.45 17.97
N GLN A 426 15.19 -6.36 18.06
CA GLN A 426 16.07 -6.53 19.21
C GLN A 426 17.53 -6.69 18.78
N TYR A 427 18.43 -6.21 19.63
CA TYR A 427 19.87 -6.25 19.42
C TYR A 427 20.60 -6.60 20.71
N ASP A 428 21.67 -7.37 20.59
CA ASP A 428 22.60 -7.55 21.70
C ASP A 428 23.68 -6.45 21.69
N ALA A 429 23.95 -5.88 22.87
CA ALA A 429 24.89 -4.78 23.00
C ALA A 429 26.34 -5.20 22.73
N ASP A 430 26.73 -6.43 23.09
CA ASP A 430 28.09 -6.91 22.90
C ASP A 430 28.33 -7.25 21.42
N GLU A 431 27.35 -7.84 20.74
CA GLU A 431 27.40 -8.01 19.28
C GLU A 431 27.57 -6.66 18.54
N LEU A 432 26.92 -5.59 19.01
CA LEU A 432 27.06 -4.25 18.44
C LEU A 432 28.39 -3.57 18.79
N ARG A 433 29.17 -4.09 19.75
CA ARG A 433 30.51 -3.60 20.10
C ARG A 433 31.61 -4.38 19.40
N THR A 434 31.53 -5.71 19.44
CA THR A 434 32.62 -6.58 18.99
C THR A 434 32.35 -7.25 17.66
N GLY A 435 31.11 -7.18 17.16
CA GLY A 435 30.63 -8.05 16.09
C GLY A 435 30.50 -9.50 16.56
N ASN A 436 29.82 -10.33 15.77
CA ASN A 436 29.69 -11.77 16.05
C ASN A 436 30.54 -12.58 15.07
N ARG A 437 31.77 -12.96 15.47
CA ARG A 437 32.79 -13.62 14.61
C ARG A 437 33.38 -12.76 13.49
N TYR A 438 32.90 -11.54 13.31
CA TYR A 438 33.43 -10.56 12.37
C TYR A 438 33.50 -9.20 13.05
N ALA A 439 34.69 -8.82 13.49
CA ALA A 439 34.92 -7.61 14.26
C ALA A 439 34.89 -6.34 13.39
N PRO A 440 34.62 -5.17 13.98
CA PRO A 440 34.81 -3.89 13.30
C PRO A 440 36.22 -3.79 12.72
N VAL A 441 36.31 -3.31 11.49
CA VAL A 441 37.59 -3.03 10.81
C VAL A 441 38.21 -1.70 11.26
N GLU A 442 37.41 -0.83 11.86
CA GLU A 442 37.87 0.42 12.44
C GLU A 442 36.94 0.86 13.58
N GLU A 443 37.54 1.36 14.66
CA GLU A 443 36.83 2.01 15.74
C GLU A 443 37.37 3.43 15.94
N ILE A 444 36.48 4.41 16.00
CA ILE A 444 36.83 5.82 16.10
C ILE A 444 36.26 6.38 17.40
N VAL A 445 37.13 6.98 18.21
CA VAL A 445 36.76 7.73 19.42
C VAL A 445 36.48 9.18 19.03
N HIS A 446 35.44 9.76 19.63
CA HIS A 446 35.02 11.15 19.43
C HIS A 446 35.96 12.16 20.14
N ILE A 447 37.21 12.22 19.69
CA ILE A 447 38.28 13.14 20.14
C ILE A 447 37.98 14.58 19.65
N PRO A 448 38.49 15.67 20.27
CA PRO A 448 38.09 17.05 19.95
C PRO A 448 38.02 17.41 18.45
N HIS A 449 37.03 18.25 18.11
CA HIS A 449 36.56 18.57 16.76
C HIS A 449 37.48 19.53 15.97
N GLN A 450 38.64 19.91 16.50
CA GLN A 450 39.57 20.86 15.85
C GLN A 450 40.86 20.18 15.40
N GLY A 451 41.32 20.54 14.20
CA GLY A 451 42.59 20.09 13.63
C GLY A 451 42.50 18.83 12.77
N GLN A 452 43.63 18.46 12.15
CA GLN A 452 43.70 17.35 11.17
C GLN A 452 43.41 15.96 11.78
N ASN A 453 43.48 15.83 13.11
CA ASN A 453 43.23 14.59 13.84
C ASN A 453 41.79 14.44 14.36
N ALA A 454 40.91 15.39 14.04
CA ALA A 454 39.50 15.34 14.42
C ALA A 454 38.84 14.04 13.94
N TRP A 455 37.94 13.49 14.76
CA TRP A 455 37.30 12.19 14.48
C TRP A 455 36.52 12.21 13.15
N GLN A 456 35.95 13.35 12.78
CA GLN A 456 35.20 13.54 11.54
C GLN A 456 36.04 13.24 10.31
N HIS A 457 37.31 13.66 10.27
CA HIS A 457 38.20 13.37 9.14
C HIS A 457 38.51 11.87 9.03
N LYS A 458 38.66 11.18 10.16
CA LYS A 458 38.87 9.72 10.18
C LYS A 458 37.62 9.00 9.67
N ALA A 459 36.45 9.37 10.19
CA ALA A 459 35.17 8.81 9.78
C ALA A 459 34.90 9.08 8.28
N ALA A 460 35.09 10.32 7.81
CA ALA A 460 34.91 10.67 6.40
C ALA A 460 35.82 9.86 5.47
N ARG A 461 37.10 9.63 5.84
CA ARG A 461 38.01 8.78 5.06
C ARG A 461 37.54 7.33 5.01
N ARG A 462 37.07 6.78 6.14
CA ARG A 462 36.49 5.43 6.17
C ARG A 462 35.25 5.33 5.29
N ILE A 463 34.32 6.28 5.40
CA ILE A 463 33.12 6.35 4.55
C ILE A 463 33.50 6.46 3.07
N SER A 464 34.50 7.30 2.74
CA SER A 464 35.01 7.45 1.37
C SER A 464 35.55 6.11 0.83
N SER A 465 36.27 5.34 1.66
CA SER A 465 36.77 4.01 1.25
C SER A 465 35.66 2.98 1.02
N MET A 466 34.51 3.13 1.70
CA MET A 466 33.39 2.20 1.61
C MET A 466 32.41 2.54 0.49
N THR A 467 32.37 3.81 0.07
CA THR A 467 31.40 4.34 -0.91
C THR A 467 32.06 4.70 -2.25
N GLY A 468 33.36 5.00 -2.24
CA GLY A 468 34.07 5.61 -3.37
C GLY A 468 33.83 7.12 -3.52
N GLU A 469 33.00 7.72 -2.67
CA GLU A 469 32.71 9.15 -2.68
C GLU A 469 33.83 9.97 -2.02
N ARG A 470 33.92 11.26 -2.38
CA ARG A 470 34.82 12.22 -1.75
C ARG A 470 34.00 13.32 -1.11
N PHE A 471 34.31 13.65 0.15
CA PHE A 471 33.58 14.66 0.92
C PHE A 471 34.44 15.91 1.15
N ASN A 472 33.84 17.09 1.00
CA ASN A 472 34.48 18.34 1.37
C ASN A 472 34.39 18.55 2.89
N SER A 473 35.52 18.82 3.54
CA SER A 473 35.56 19.02 4.99
C SER A 473 34.68 20.17 5.46
N LYS A 474 34.46 21.20 4.62
CA LYS A 474 33.57 22.32 4.96
C LYS A 474 32.12 21.88 5.19
N ASP A 475 31.70 20.76 4.61
CA ASP A 475 30.31 20.31 4.70
C ASP A 475 30.05 19.61 6.03
N TYR A 476 31.03 18.84 6.54
CA TYR A 476 30.85 17.95 7.70
C TYR A 476 31.61 18.35 8.98
N MET A 477 32.54 19.32 8.92
CA MET A 477 33.23 19.90 10.07
C MET A 477 32.41 21.04 10.66
#